data_AF-A0A382LPQ7-F1
#
_entry.id   AF-A0A382LPQ7-F1
#
_cell.length_a   1.000
_cell.length_b   1.000
_cell.length_c   1.000
_cell.angle_alpha   90.00
_cell.angle_beta   90.00
_cell.angle_gamma   90.00
#
_symmetry.space_group_name_H-M   'P 1'
#
loop_
_entity.id
_entity.type
_entity.pdbx_description
1 polymer ?
#
loop_
_entity_poly.entity_id
_entity_poly.type
_entity_poly.pdbx_seq_one_letter_code
_entity_poly.pdbx_strand_id
1 'polypeptide(L)'
;MLSNAYQNIVIQKPKLIFTLLFLVLLSFGYFSKDFKLDASSDTLLLENDPDLNYLREVTKRYGSKDFLVLTYTPEKEIINDDTIINILNLRHDIQNLSWVHNVITILDIPLLSSSDEPLIERLKSYKTLNHKDIDKKRGFEEIINSPVFKEFVISEDGKTTGIIVNLKSNEKLREFIEKKDYFYNKSITESLNPKEKKNYSKFLNDFEIYKDSLKKQNHENILEIRNIIKNHQSFAKIHLGGIPMIADDM
;
A
#
# COMPACT_ATOMS: atom_id res chain seq x y z
N MET A 1 -41.84 -6.93 40.59
CA MET A 1 -42.37 -7.24 39.24
C MET A 1 -41.28 -7.76 38.29
N LEU A 2 -40.18 -7.03 38.06
CA LEU A 2 -39.05 -7.50 37.22
C LEU A 2 -38.40 -8.80 37.71
N SER A 3 -38.16 -8.94 39.01
CA SER A 3 -37.58 -10.16 39.60
C SER A 3 -38.47 -11.40 39.38
N ASN A 4 -39.79 -11.26 39.59
CA ASN A 4 -40.75 -12.36 39.35
C ASN A 4 -40.83 -12.73 37.86
N ALA A 5 -40.73 -11.75 36.95
CA ALA A 5 -40.70 -12.01 35.51
C ALA A 5 -39.43 -12.78 35.09
N TYR A 6 -38.26 -12.36 35.59
CA TYR A 6 -37.00 -13.08 35.36
C TYR A 6 -37.04 -14.51 35.92
N GLN A 7 -37.56 -14.68 37.13
CA GLN A 7 -37.67 -16.00 37.75
C GLN A 7 -38.60 -16.94 36.96
N ASN A 8 -39.75 -16.44 36.51
CA ASN A 8 -40.74 -17.24 35.78
C ASN A 8 -40.33 -17.54 34.32
N ILE A 9 -39.59 -16.63 33.66
CA ILE A 9 -39.20 -16.77 32.25
C ILE A 9 -37.84 -17.49 32.13
N VAL A 10 -36.86 -17.11 32.95
CA VAL A 10 -35.47 -17.56 32.82
C VAL A 10 -35.18 -18.76 33.73
N ILE A 11 -35.54 -18.68 35.02
CA ILE A 11 -35.16 -19.70 36.01
C ILE A 11 -36.09 -20.92 35.99
N GLN A 12 -37.39 -20.74 35.78
CA GLN A 12 -38.37 -21.84 35.75
C GLN A 12 -38.38 -22.62 34.44
N LYS A 13 -37.80 -22.07 33.35
CA LYS A 13 -37.73 -22.72 32.02
C LYS A 13 -36.30 -22.82 31.49
N PRO A 14 -35.33 -23.34 32.25
CA PRO A 14 -33.91 -23.25 31.90
C PRO A 14 -33.58 -24.02 30.62
N LYS A 15 -34.19 -25.20 30.41
CA LYS A 15 -33.99 -25.99 29.19
C LYS A 15 -34.38 -25.21 27.92
N LEU A 16 -35.52 -24.52 27.94
CA LEU A 16 -36.00 -23.71 26.81
C LEU A 16 -35.06 -22.54 26.53
N ILE A 17 -34.61 -21.83 27.57
CA ILE A 17 -33.66 -20.71 27.44
C ILE A 17 -32.31 -21.19 26.93
N PHE A 18 -31.78 -22.29 27.44
CA PHE A 18 -30.53 -22.87 26.94
C PHE A 18 -30.65 -23.31 25.48
N THR A 19 -31.77 -23.93 25.08
CA THR A 19 -32.01 -24.26 23.66
C THR A 19 -32.07 -23.00 22.80
N LEU A 20 -32.73 -21.94 23.27
CA LEU A 20 -32.79 -20.67 22.53
C LEU A 20 -31.41 -20.01 22.40
N LEU A 21 -30.65 -19.91 23.50
CA LEU A 21 -29.30 -19.35 23.48
C LEU A 21 -28.37 -20.18 22.59
N PHE A 22 -28.51 -21.51 22.61
CA PHE A 22 -27.76 -22.39 21.74
C PHE A 22 -28.11 -22.17 20.26
N LEU A 23 -29.39 -22.00 19.92
CA LEU A 23 -29.82 -21.65 18.56
C LEU A 23 -29.28 -20.28 18.13
N VAL A 24 -29.30 -19.29 19.01
CA VAL A 24 -28.71 -17.96 18.74
C VAL A 24 -27.20 -18.07 18.53
N LEU A 25 -26.51 -18.86 19.34
CA LEU A 25 -25.07 -19.10 19.19
C LEU A 25 -24.75 -19.80 17.86
N LEU A 26 -25.50 -20.84 17.49
CA LEU A 26 -25.35 -21.50 16.20
C LEU A 26 -25.64 -20.55 15.03
N SER A 27 -26.65 -19.68 15.18
CA SER A 27 -26.97 -18.66 14.19
C SER A 27 -25.81 -17.67 14.03
N PHE A 28 -25.27 -17.12 15.12
CA PHE A 28 -24.10 -16.24 15.05
C PHE A 28 -22.86 -16.94 14.52
N GLY A 29 -22.60 -18.20 14.91
CA GLY A 29 -21.50 -18.98 14.37
C GLY A 29 -21.66 -19.32 12.88
N TYR A 30 -22.90 -19.42 12.38
CA TYR A 30 -23.16 -19.57 10.96
C TYR A 30 -22.89 -18.26 10.21
N PHE A 31 -23.43 -17.14 10.70
CA PHE A 31 -23.27 -15.82 10.07
C PHE A 31 -21.88 -15.18 10.27
N SER A 32 -21.06 -15.67 11.20
CA SER A 32 -19.71 -15.14 11.41
C SER A 32 -18.80 -15.34 10.19
N LYS A 33 -19.13 -16.29 9.30
CA LYS A 33 -18.40 -16.52 8.05
C LYS A 33 -18.53 -15.36 7.06
N ASP A 34 -19.62 -14.59 7.17
CA ASP A 34 -19.89 -13.43 6.31
C ASP A 34 -19.41 -12.12 6.93
N PHE A 35 -18.88 -12.17 8.16
CA PHE A 35 -18.31 -11.00 8.81
C PHE A 35 -17.05 -10.55 8.08
N LYS A 36 -17.06 -9.31 7.58
CA LYS A 36 -15.93 -8.65 6.94
C LYS A 36 -15.51 -7.47 7.81
N LEU A 37 -14.25 -7.46 8.23
CA LEU A 37 -13.63 -6.28 8.83
C LEU A 37 -12.93 -5.52 7.71
N ASP A 38 -13.38 -4.29 7.41
CA ASP A 38 -12.72 -3.44 6.42
C ASP A 38 -11.64 -2.57 7.10
N ALA A 39 -10.41 -3.06 7.09
CA ALA A 39 -9.22 -2.36 7.60
C ALA A 39 -8.44 -1.63 6.49
N SER A 40 -9.08 -1.33 5.36
CA SER A 40 -8.43 -0.55 4.30
C SER A 40 -8.09 0.87 4.77
N SER A 41 -7.07 1.47 4.15
CA SER A 41 -6.67 2.86 4.45
C SER A 41 -7.82 3.86 4.28
N ASP A 42 -8.75 3.59 3.36
CA ASP A 42 -9.90 4.45 3.11
C ASP A 42 -10.89 4.50 4.28
N THR A 43 -11.05 3.39 5.03
CA THR A 43 -11.98 3.35 6.17
C THR A 43 -11.41 4.02 7.42
N LEU A 44 -10.10 4.30 7.45
CA LEU A 44 -9.45 5.02 8.53
C LEU A 44 -9.58 6.54 8.39
N LEU A 45 -10.05 7.04 7.24
CA LEU A 45 -10.19 8.45 6.95
C LEU A 45 -11.65 8.89 7.01
N LEU A 46 -11.88 10.12 7.48
CA LEU A 46 -13.20 10.72 7.49
C LEU A 46 -13.54 11.24 6.09
N GLU A 47 -14.69 10.84 5.54
CA GLU A 47 -15.07 11.25 4.18
C GLU A 47 -15.33 12.76 4.03
N ASN A 48 -15.63 13.46 5.13
CA ASN A 48 -15.82 14.92 5.16
C ASN A 48 -14.54 15.70 5.54
N ASP A 49 -13.37 15.03 5.56
CA ASP A 49 -12.13 15.68 5.95
C ASP A 49 -11.64 16.67 4.86
N PRO A 50 -11.42 17.96 5.18
CA PRO A 50 -10.88 18.92 4.23
C PRO A 50 -9.48 18.55 3.72
N ASP A 51 -8.66 17.91 4.55
CA ASP A 51 -7.30 17.50 4.16
C ASP A 51 -7.35 16.34 3.16
N LEU A 52 -8.31 15.43 3.29
CA LEU A 52 -8.56 14.37 2.32
C LEU A 52 -8.98 14.94 0.96
N ASN A 53 -9.84 15.96 0.96
CA ASN A 53 -10.23 16.65 -0.27
C ASN A 53 -9.05 17.35 -0.94
N TYR A 54 -8.23 18.05 -0.15
CA TYR A 54 -7.00 18.67 -0.66
C TYR A 54 -6.02 17.64 -1.23
N LEU A 55 -5.81 16.51 -0.54
CA LEU A 55 -4.98 15.41 -1.02
C LEU A 55 -5.49 14.85 -2.36
N ARG A 56 -6.82 14.68 -2.51
CA ARG A 56 -7.44 14.23 -3.76
C ARG A 56 -7.20 15.24 -4.90
N GLU A 57 -7.33 16.54 -4.64
CA GLU A 57 -7.05 17.59 -5.65
C GLU A 57 -5.59 17.60 -6.10
N VAL A 58 -4.65 17.54 -5.14
CA VAL A 58 -3.21 17.48 -5.42
C VAL A 58 -2.88 16.22 -6.21
N THR A 59 -3.40 15.07 -5.79
CA THR A 59 -3.21 13.78 -6.48
C THR A 59 -3.78 13.81 -7.89
N LYS A 60 -4.94 14.44 -8.11
CA LYS A 60 -5.54 14.60 -9.44
C LYS A 60 -4.69 15.48 -10.36
N ARG A 61 -4.08 16.54 -9.82
CA ARG A 61 -3.29 17.50 -10.61
C ARG A 61 -1.89 16.99 -10.94
N TYR A 62 -1.20 16.42 -9.96
CA TYR A 62 0.21 16.05 -10.10
C TYR A 62 0.43 14.56 -10.33
N GLY A 63 -0.62 13.75 -10.16
CA GLY A 63 -0.53 12.30 -10.16
C GLY A 63 0.06 11.80 -8.84
N SER A 64 -0.40 10.63 -8.42
CA SER A 64 0.27 9.82 -7.42
C SER A 64 0.25 8.37 -7.89
N LYS A 65 1.22 7.59 -7.45
CA LYS A 65 1.24 6.14 -7.64
C LYS A 65 1.24 5.51 -6.28
N ASP A 66 0.41 4.51 -6.10
CA ASP A 66 0.55 3.63 -4.94
C ASP A 66 1.89 2.90 -5.07
N PHE A 67 2.53 2.64 -3.93
CA PHE A 67 3.83 1.98 -3.92
C PHE A 67 3.97 1.05 -2.72
N LEU A 68 4.80 0.03 -2.92
CA LEU A 68 5.37 -0.78 -1.85
C LEU A 68 6.80 -0.28 -1.59
N VAL A 69 7.25 -0.45 -0.35
CA VAL A 69 8.63 -0.14 0.05
C VAL A 69 9.28 -1.43 0.48
N LEU A 70 10.47 -1.72 -0.03
CA LEU A 70 11.32 -2.77 0.50
C LEU A 70 12.51 -2.12 1.19
N THR A 71 12.85 -2.63 2.38
CA THR A 71 14.18 -2.39 2.95
C THR A 71 15.09 -3.52 2.51
N TYR A 72 16.33 -3.20 2.13
CA TYR A 72 17.32 -4.14 1.68
C TYR A 72 18.63 -3.90 2.44
N THR A 73 18.99 -4.83 3.31
CA THR A 73 20.24 -4.83 4.09
C THR A 73 21.13 -5.97 3.60
N PRO A 74 22.12 -5.71 2.74
CA PRO A 74 23.02 -6.74 2.23
C PRO A 74 23.97 -7.28 3.31
N GLU A 75 24.44 -8.52 3.11
CA GLU A 75 25.50 -9.12 3.93
C GLU A 75 26.89 -8.47 3.71
N LYS A 76 27.09 -7.88 2.52
CA LYS A 76 28.30 -7.14 2.12
C LYS A 76 27.97 -5.64 2.00
N GLU A 77 28.99 -4.81 1.79
CA GLU A 77 28.78 -3.39 1.49
C GLU A 77 27.86 -3.19 0.26
N ILE A 78 27.06 -2.12 0.27
CA ILE A 78 26.10 -1.81 -0.80
C ILE A 78 26.80 -1.61 -2.15
N ILE A 79 28.00 -1.03 -2.15
CA ILE A 79 28.79 -0.76 -3.36
C ILE A 79 29.56 -1.97 -3.88
N ASN A 80 29.52 -3.11 -3.17
CA ASN A 80 30.18 -4.33 -3.62
C ASN A 80 29.51 -4.83 -4.92
N ASP A 81 30.32 -5.33 -5.86
CA ASP A 81 29.82 -5.78 -7.17
C ASP A 81 28.77 -6.90 -7.04
N ASP A 82 28.96 -7.85 -6.11
CA ASP A 82 27.98 -8.92 -5.87
C ASP A 82 26.66 -8.35 -5.37
N THR A 83 26.71 -7.37 -4.44
CA THR A 83 25.53 -6.70 -3.90
C THR A 83 24.78 -5.95 -5.00
N ILE A 84 25.49 -5.22 -5.85
CA ILE A 84 24.91 -4.48 -6.97
C ILE A 84 24.20 -5.45 -7.93
N ILE A 85 24.84 -6.57 -8.27
CA ILE A 85 24.24 -7.60 -9.13
C ILE A 85 22.96 -8.16 -8.48
N ASN A 86 22.99 -8.45 -7.17
CA ASN A 86 21.82 -8.96 -6.46
C ASN A 86 20.66 -7.95 -6.43
N ILE A 87 20.94 -6.66 -6.20
CA ILE A 87 19.92 -5.59 -6.26
C ILE A 87 19.33 -5.50 -7.67
N LEU A 88 20.17 -5.58 -8.71
CA LEU A 88 19.71 -5.54 -10.11
C LEU A 88 18.82 -6.74 -10.46
N ASN A 89 19.17 -7.93 -10.00
CA ASN A 89 18.38 -9.15 -10.20
C ASN A 89 17.03 -9.05 -9.48
N LEU A 90 17.03 -8.65 -8.19
CA LEU A 90 15.80 -8.42 -7.43
C LEU A 90 14.91 -7.37 -8.12
N ARG A 91 15.50 -6.27 -8.56
CA ARG A 91 14.79 -5.22 -9.32
C ARG A 91 14.17 -5.79 -10.59
N HIS A 92 14.90 -6.59 -11.35
CA HIS A 92 14.41 -7.19 -12.59
C HIS A 92 13.23 -8.14 -12.33
N ASP A 93 13.36 -9.03 -11.35
CA ASP A 93 12.30 -9.99 -10.99
C ASP A 93 11.01 -9.27 -10.58
N ILE A 94 11.12 -8.23 -9.75
CA ILE A 94 9.95 -7.43 -9.34
C ILE A 94 9.40 -6.62 -10.52
N GLN A 95 10.24 -6.01 -11.34
CA GLN A 95 9.83 -5.22 -12.51
C GLN A 95 9.04 -6.03 -13.54
N ASN A 96 9.28 -7.34 -13.62
CA ASN A 96 8.58 -8.25 -14.53
C ASN A 96 7.16 -8.61 -14.06
N LEU A 97 6.76 -8.26 -12.83
CA LEU A 97 5.41 -8.49 -12.34
C LEU A 97 4.41 -7.62 -13.10
N SER A 98 3.31 -8.23 -13.52
CA SER A 98 2.33 -7.59 -14.42
C SER A 98 1.65 -6.36 -13.82
N TRP A 99 1.61 -6.24 -12.50
CA TRP A 99 1.01 -5.14 -11.75
C TRP A 99 2.02 -4.07 -11.32
N VAL A 100 3.32 -4.30 -11.52
CA VAL A 100 4.38 -3.33 -11.21
C VAL A 100 4.54 -2.36 -12.38
N HIS A 101 4.59 -1.07 -12.07
CA HIS A 101 4.88 -0.02 -13.05
C HIS A 101 6.39 0.20 -13.20
N ASN A 102 7.07 0.54 -12.10
CA ASN A 102 8.52 0.61 -12.08
C ASN A 102 9.11 0.39 -10.68
N VAL A 103 10.38 -0.03 -10.65
CA VAL A 103 11.14 -0.22 -9.41
C VAL A 103 12.31 0.76 -9.38
N ILE A 104 12.44 1.50 -8.28
CA ILE A 104 13.51 2.49 -8.04
C ILE A 104 14.39 1.99 -6.91
N THR A 105 15.70 1.97 -7.14
CA THR A 105 16.72 1.52 -6.18
C THR A 105 17.77 2.61 -5.93
N ILE A 106 18.68 2.37 -4.98
CA ILE A 106 19.85 3.23 -4.78
C ILE A 106 20.72 3.38 -6.05
N LEU A 107 20.67 2.40 -6.95
CA LEU A 107 21.42 2.40 -8.20
C LEU A 107 20.86 3.38 -9.24
N ASP A 108 19.64 3.86 -9.03
CA ASP A 108 18.92 4.77 -9.92
C ASP A 108 19.01 6.24 -9.45
N ILE A 109 19.67 6.50 -8.31
CA ILE A 109 19.82 7.85 -7.77
C ILE A 109 20.74 8.70 -8.68
N PRO A 110 20.29 9.90 -9.10
CA PRO A 110 21.14 10.83 -9.82
C PRO A 110 22.25 11.36 -8.90
N LEU A 111 23.48 11.14 -9.32
CA LEU A 111 24.68 11.68 -8.71
C LEU A 111 25.05 12.98 -9.41
N LEU A 112 25.33 13.98 -8.60
CA LEU A 112 25.90 15.23 -9.07
C LEU A 112 27.41 15.09 -8.92
N SER A 113 27.91 15.07 -7.70
CA SER A 113 29.33 15.26 -7.37
C SER A 113 30.24 14.08 -7.70
N SER A 114 29.73 12.97 -8.23
CA SER A 114 30.50 11.77 -8.54
C SER A 114 31.31 11.83 -9.84
N SER A 115 31.20 12.91 -10.64
CA SER A 115 32.04 13.15 -11.83
C SER A 115 32.68 14.53 -11.83
N ASP A 116 33.81 14.64 -12.53
CA ASP A 116 34.57 15.89 -12.71
C ASP A 116 34.10 16.71 -13.93
N GLU A 117 32.98 16.31 -14.55
CA GLU A 117 32.33 17.04 -15.64
C GLU A 117 31.76 18.38 -15.15
N PRO A 118 31.63 19.41 -16.00
CA PRO A 118 30.95 20.65 -15.66
C PRO A 118 29.50 20.41 -15.19
N LEU A 119 29.04 21.22 -14.23
CA LEU A 119 27.69 21.08 -13.65
C LEU A 119 26.58 21.06 -14.72
N ILE A 120 26.70 21.87 -15.77
CA ILE A 120 25.70 21.94 -16.86
C ILE A 120 25.60 20.60 -17.61
N GLU A 121 26.71 19.89 -17.81
CA GLU A 121 26.70 18.59 -18.48
C GLU A 121 26.08 17.53 -17.58
N ARG A 122 26.41 17.55 -16.29
CA ARG A 122 25.82 16.67 -15.27
C ARG A 122 24.31 16.85 -15.10
N LEU A 123 23.79 18.07 -15.26
CA LEU A 123 22.36 18.34 -15.23
C LEU A 123 21.62 17.82 -16.48
N LYS A 124 22.30 17.74 -17.62
CA LYS A 124 21.73 17.21 -18.87
C LYS A 124 21.76 15.69 -18.93
N SER A 125 22.83 15.08 -18.44
CA SER A 125 23.05 13.64 -18.43
C SER A 125 23.56 13.20 -17.06
N TYR A 126 22.64 13.07 -16.11
CA TYR A 126 23.00 12.64 -14.76
C TYR A 126 23.55 11.21 -14.79
N LYS A 127 24.51 10.98 -13.90
CA LYS A 127 25.18 9.69 -13.71
C LYS A 127 24.59 9.02 -12.47
N THR A 128 24.61 7.69 -12.39
CA THR A 128 24.09 6.92 -11.23
C THR A 128 25.03 5.77 -10.92
N LEU A 129 24.98 5.19 -9.72
CA LEU A 129 25.85 4.06 -9.32
C LEU A 129 25.84 2.84 -10.27
N ASN A 130 24.88 2.76 -11.19
CA ASN A 130 24.79 1.73 -12.23
C ASN A 130 25.74 1.95 -13.44
N HIS A 131 26.37 3.12 -13.61
CA HIS A 131 27.27 3.36 -14.75
C HIS A 131 28.69 2.84 -14.45
N LYS A 132 29.38 2.33 -15.48
CA LYS A 132 30.68 1.66 -15.35
C LYS A 132 31.84 2.61 -15.01
N ASP A 133 31.74 3.84 -15.45
CA ASP A 133 32.78 4.87 -15.44
C ASP A 133 32.66 5.84 -14.26
N ILE A 134 31.95 5.43 -13.20
CA ILE A 134 31.78 6.19 -11.96
C ILE A 134 32.60 5.60 -10.82
N ASP A 135 33.20 6.49 -10.03
CA ASP A 135 33.73 6.15 -8.71
C ASP A 135 32.56 5.85 -7.75
N LYS A 136 32.28 4.55 -7.57
CA LYS A 136 31.19 4.06 -6.71
C LYS A 136 31.34 4.51 -5.26
N LYS A 137 32.57 4.64 -4.75
CA LYS A 137 32.81 5.10 -3.38
C LYS A 137 32.42 6.56 -3.25
N ARG A 138 32.91 7.42 -4.16
CA ARG A 138 32.55 8.85 -4.18
C ARG A 138 31.05 9.06 -4.37
N GLY A 139 30.41 8.29 -5.25
CA GLY A 139 28.97 8.35 -5.46
C GLY A 139 28.16 7.90 -4.25
N PHE A 140 28.59 6.84 -3.56
CA PHE A 140 27.94 6.38 -2.34
C PHE A 140 28.08 7.36 -1.18
N GLU A 141 29.27 7.95 -1.01
CA GLU A 141 29.51 9.04 -0.06
C GLU A 141 28.64 10.27 -0.35
N GLU A 142 28.38 10.58 -1.62
CA GLU A 142 27.43 11.64 -1.97
C GLU A 142 26.01 11.30 -1.53
N ILE A 143 25.55 10.06 -1.72
CA ILE A 143 24.20 9.63 -1.34
C ILE A 143 24.03 9.67 0.19
N ILE A 144 24.97 9.11 0.95
CA ILE A 144 24.87 9.02 2.42
C ILE A 144 24.95 10.40 3.10
N ASN A 145 25.70 11.34 2.51
CA ASN A 145 25.86 12.70 3.04
C ASN A 145 24.86 13.70 2.42
N SER A 146 24.00 13.26 1.48
CA SER A 146 23.02 14.13 0.85
C SER A 146 21.84 14.40 1.79
N PRO A 147 21.47 15.67 2.05
CA PRO A 147 20.30 15.99 2.87
C PRO A 147 18.97 15.57 2.23
N VAL A 148 18.98 15.17 0.95
CA VAL A 148 17.78 14.75 0.22
C VAL A 148 17.67 13.22 0.15
N PHE A 149 18.79 12.48 0.21
CA PHE A 149 18.80 11.02 0.08
C PHE A 149 19.07 10.29 1.39
N LYS A 150 19.81 10.89 2.32
CA LYS A 150 20.00 10.36 3.67
C LYS A 150 18.64 10.18 4.34
N GLU A 151 18.44 9.03 4.99
CA GLU A 151 17.21 8.61 5.67
C GLU A 151 15.96 8.41 4.78
N PHE A 152 16.00 8.83 3.51
CA PHE A 152 14.94 8.59 2.53
C PHE A 152 15.23 7.39 1.63
N VAL A 153 16.47 7.26 1.16
CA VAL A 153 16.90 6.17 0.26
C VAL A 153 17.91 5.24 0.94
N ILE A 154 18.73 5.77 1.84
CA ILE A 154 19.71 5.00 2.60
C ILE A 154 19.61 5.32 4.09
N SER A 155 19.80 4.31 4.95
CA SER A 155 19.89 4.51 6.39
C SER A 155 21.08 5.39 6.78
N GLU A 156 20.98 6.07 7.92
CA GLU A 156 22.05 6.93 8.43
C GLU A 156 23.39 6.22 8.57
N ASP A 157 23.38 4.93 8.93
CA ASP A 157 24.58 4.11 9.06
C ASP A 157 25.11 3.55 7.71
N GLY A 158 24.43 3.83 6.60
CA GLY A 158 24.82 3.38 5.27
C GLY A 158 24.60 1.89 5.00
N LYS A 159 23.95 1.14 5.90
CA LYS A 159 23.84 -0.33 5.77
C LYS A 159 22.58 -0.83 5.10
N THR A 160 21.52 -0.02 5.07
CA THR A 160 20.21 -0.42 4.54
C THR A 160 19.76 0.56 3.49
N THR A 161 19.31 0.07 2.33
CA THR A 161 18.70 0.90 1.29
C THR A 161 17.21 0.62 1.16
N GLY A 162 16.44 1.65 0.85
CA GLY A 162 15.07 1.53 0.37
C GLY A 162 15.02 1.15 -1.10
N ILE A 163 14.01 0.36 -1.47
CA ILE A 163 13.61 0.08 -2.84
C ILE A 163 12.13 0.43 -2.94
N ILE A 164 11.78 1.30 -3.89
CA ILE A 164 10.39 1.74 -4.11
C ILE A 164 9.83 0.96 -5.29
N VAL A 165 8.72 0.27 -5.08
CA VAL A 165 8.00 -0.48 -6.12
C VAL A 165 6.69 0.24 -6.39
N ASN A 166 6.66 1.02 -7.47
CA ASN A 166 5.46 1.72 -7.88
C ASN A 166 4.50 0.77 -8.58
N LEU A 167 3.24 0.82 -8.16
CA LEU A 167 2.16 -0.01 -8.69
C LEU A 167 1.54 0.64 -9.93
N LYS A 168 0.95 -0.17 -10.80
CA LYS A 168 0.16 0.35 -11.92
C LYS A 168 -1.12 1.01 -11.39
N SER A 169 -1.40 2.22 -11.89
CA SER A 169 -2.64 2.93 -11.57
C SER A 169 -3.86 2.15 -12.07
N ASN A 170 -4.92 2.15 -11.27
CA ASN A 170 -6.20 1.55 -11.62
C ASN A 170 -7.20 2.63 -12.06
N GLU A 171 -7.38 2.78 -13.38
CA GLU A 171 -8.26 3.80 -13.94
C GLU A 171 -9.71 3.63 -13.51
N LYS A 172 -10.19 2.39 -13.43
CA LYS A 172 -11.55 2.07 -13.02
C LYS A 172 -11.79 2.44 -11.56
N LEU A 173 -10.83 2.19 -10.67
CA LEU A 173 -10.90 2.64 -9.28
C LEU A 173 -11.00 4.17 -9.19
N ARG A 174 -10.20 4.89 -9.99
CA ARG A 174 -10.26 6.36 -10.05
C ARG A 174 -11.65 6.85 -10.50
N GLU A 175 -12.23 6.25 -11.54
CA GLU A 175 -13.59 6.59 -11.98
C GLU A 175 -14.65 6.35 -10.89
N PHE A 176 -14.52 5.26 -10.13
CA PHE A 176 -15.38 5.01 -8.98
C PHE A 176 -15.23 6.09 -7.91
N ILE A 177 -14.00 6.44 -7.53
CA ILE A 177 -13.75 7.47 -6.51
C ILE A 177 -14.34 8.82 -6.95
N GLU A 178 -14.07 9.25 -8.19
CA GLU A 178 -14.61 10.51 -8.71
C GLU A 178 -16.14 10.54 -8.73
N LYS A 179 -16.78 9.42 -9.08
CA LYS A 179 -18.24 9.31 -9.08
C LYS A 179 -18.81 9.28 -7.66
N LYS A 180 -18.14 8.64 -6.70
CA LYS A 180 -18.51 8.66 -5.29
C LYS A 180 -18.47 10.09 -4.77
N ASP A 181 -17.38 10.81 -5.04
CA ASP A 181 -17.17 12.17 -4.58
C ASP A 181 -18.19 13.14 -5.19
N TYR A 182 -18.56 12.94 -6.46
CA TYR A 182 -19.66 13.68 -7.09
C TYR A 182 -20.98 13.54 -6.32
N PHE A 183 -21.40 12.30 -6.03
CA PHE A 183 -22.66 12.07 -5.30
C PHE A 183 -22.60 12.56 -3.86
N TYR A 184 -21.44 12.41 -3.21
CA TYR A 184 -21.21 12.89 -1.86
C TYR A 184 -21.33 14.42 -1.78
N ASN A 185 -20.59 15.14 -2.62
CA ASN A 185 -20.63 16.60 -2.67
C ASN A 185 -22.03 17.11 -3.03
N LYS A 186 -22.66 16.48 -4.03
CA LYS A 186 -24.05 16.80 -4.38
C LYS A 186 -25.00 16.59 -3.22
N SER A 187 -24.84 15.53 -2.42
CA SER A 187 -25.72 15.28 -1.27
C SER A 187 -25.60 16.31 -0.14
N ILE A 188 -24.45 17.00 -0.05
CA ILE A 188 -24.20 18.07 0.91
C ILE A 188 -24.75 19.41 0.41
N THR A 189 -24.57 19.72 -0.87
CA THR A 189 -25.02 21.00 -1.46
C THR A 189 -26.49 20.98 -1.85
N GLU A 190 -27.02 19.82 -2.23
CA GLU A 190 -28.37 19.61 -2.77
C GLU A 190 -28.99 18.31 -2.20
N SER A 191 -30.32 18.28 -2.04
CA SER A 191 -30.99 17.02 -1.69
C SER A 191 -31.10 16.11 -2.92
N LEU A 192 -30.52 14.90 -2.86
CA LEU A 192 -30.68 13.89 -3.92
C LEU A 192 -32.15 13.51 -4.12
N ASN A 193 -32.62 13.47 -5.37
CA ASN A 193 -33.97 13.03 -5.68
C ASN A 193 -34.12 11.50 -5.51
N PRO A 194 -35.36 10.94 -5.42
CA PRO A 194 -35.53 9.50 -5.17
C PRO A 194 -34.87 8.57 -6.21
N LYS A 195 -34.83 8.99 -7.48
CA LYS A 195 -34.18 8.23 -8.57
C LYS A 195 -32.65 8.24 -8.41
N GLU A 196 -32.09 9.39 -8.05
CA GLU A 196 -30.66 9.56 -7.77
C GLU A 196 -30.23 8.77 -6.53
N LYS A 197 -31.02 8.80 -5.45
CA LYS A 197 -30.76 7.98 -4.25
C LYS A 197 -30.69 6.49 -4.58
N LYS A 198 -31.62 5.99 -5.40
CA LYS A 198 -31.61 4.61 -5.87
C LYS A 198 -30.38 4.30 -6.73
N ASN A 199 -30.01 5.19 -7.64
CA ASN A 199 -28.82 5.04 -8.48
C ASN A 199 -27.53 5.06 -7.66
N TYR A 200 -27.44 5.95 -6.67
CA TYR A 200 -26.29 6.07 -5.80
C TYR A 200 -26.12 4.82 -4.92
N SER A 201 -27.21 4.31 -4.34
CA SER A 201 -27.19 3.06 -3.59
C SER A 201 -26.73 1.87 -4.44
N LYS A 202 -27.20 1.76 -5.70
CA LYS A 202 -26.72 0.74 -6.63
C LYS A 202 -25.22 0.90 -6.93
N PHE A 203 -24.79 2.13 -7.19
CA PHE A 203 -23.39 2.45 -7.45
C PHE A 203 -22.49 2.09 -6.26
N LEU A 204 -22.89 2.38 -5.02
CA LEU A 204 -22.14 2.01 -3.83
C LEU A 204 -21.97 0.49 -3.72
N ASN A 205 -23.01 -0.28 -4.04
CA ASN A 205 -22.90 -1.73 -4.08
C ASN A 205 -21.92 -2.21 -5.15
N ASP A 206 -21.98 -1.65 -6.36
CA ASP A 206 -21.03 -1.97 -7.44
C ASP A 206 -19.59 -1.59 -7.06
N PHE A 207 -19.42 -0.47 -6.34
CA PHE A 207 -18.12 0.00 -5.85
C PHE A 207 -17.55 -0.93 -4.78
N GLU A 208 -18.35 -1.37 -3.81
CA GLU A 208 -17.90 -2.31 -2.78
C GLU A 208 -17.53 -3.68 -3.38
N ILE A 209 -18.30 -4.20 -4.33
CA ILE A 209 -17.94 -5.42 -5.08
C ILE A 209 -16.58 -5.25 -5.78
N TYR A 210 -16.34 -4.08 -6.35
CA TYR A 210 -15.09 -3.78 -7.02
C TYR A 210 -13.91 -3.68 -6.04
N LYS A 211 -14.08 -3.00 -4.90
CA LYS A 211 -13.10 -2.95 -3.82
C LYS A 211 -12.74 -4.34 -3.32
N ASP A 212 -13.73 -5.21 -3.10
CA ASP A 212 -13.51 -6.59 -2.68
C ASP A 212 -12.67 -7.38 -3.69
N SER A 213 -12.90 -7.17 -5.00
CA SER A 213 -12.07 -7.77 -6.05
C SER A 213 -10.63 -7.26 -6.00
N LEU A 214 -10.42 -5.97 -5.72
CA LEU A 214 -9.08 -5.38 -5.63
C LEU A 214 -8.33 -5.86 -4.40
N LYS A 215 -9.00 -6.02 -3.26
CA LYS A 215 -8.39 -6.60 -2.05
C LYS A 215 -7.85 -7.99 -2.32
N LYS A 216 -8.64 -8.85 -2.97
CA LYS A 216 -8.18 -10.19 -3.38
C LYS A 216 -7.00 -10.13 -4.34
N GLN A 217 -7.04 -9.23 -5.33
CA GLN A 217 -5.92 -9.07 -6.25
C GLN A 217 -4.66 -8.58 -5.53
N ASN A 218 -4.80 -7.63 -4.60
CA ASN A 218 -3.70 -7.12 -3.80
C ASN A 218 -3.08 -8.24 -2.94
N HIS A 219 -3.91 -9.10 -2.34
CA HIS A 219 -3.42 -10.26 -1.60
C HIS A 219 -2.52 -11.15 -2.46
N GLU A 220 -2.96 -11.49 -3.67
CA GLU A 220 -2.14 -12.27 -4.60
C GLU A 220 -0.84 -11.54 -4.97
N ASN A 221 -0.91 -10.22 -5.23
CA ASN A 221 0.28 -9.41 -5.52
C ASN A 221 1.28 -9.43 -4.34
N ILE A 222 0.79 -9.33 -3.10
CA ILE A 222 1.61 -9.38 -1.88
C ILE A 222 2.25 -10.76 -1.72
N LEU A 223 1.52 -11.85 -2.00
CA LEU A 223 2.08 -13.21 -1.99
C LEU A 223 3.15 -13.40 -3.07
N GLU A 224 2.91 -12.91 -4.29
CA GLU A 224 3.87 -12.98 -5.41
C GLU A 224 5.19 -12.29 -5.05
N ILE A 225 5.15 -11.04 -4.58
CA ILE A 225 6.37 -10.30 -4.22
C ILE A 225 7.05 -10.91 -2.99
N ARG A 226 6.31 -11.41 -1.99
CA ARG A 226 6.88 -12.15 -0.84
C ARG A 226 7.64 -13.39 -1.31
N ASN A 227 7.14 -14.11 -2.32
CA ASN A 227 7.83 -15.26 -2.88
C ASN A 227 9.14 -14.87 -3.60
N ILE A 228 9.14 -13.77 -4.36
CA ILE A 228 10.38 -13.23 -4.95
C ILE A 228 11.37 -12.85 -3.86
N ILE A 229 10.93 -12.09 -2.84
CA ILE A 229 11.78 -11.68 -1.72
C ILE A 229 12.44 -12.89 -1.06
N LYS A 230 11.69 -13.96 -0.81
CA LYS A 230 12.20 -15.20 -0.21
C LYS A 230 13.37 -15.81 -1.00
N ASN A 231 13.33 -15.75 -2.34
CA ASN A 231 14.40 -16.26 -3.19
C ASN A 231 15.68 -15.40 -3.14
N HIS A 232 15.59 -14.15 -2.70
CA HIS A 232 16.71 -13.22 -2.58
C HIS A 232 17.24 -13.07 -1.14
N GLN A 233 16.60 -13.70 -0.15
CA GLN A 233 16.96 -13.58 1.27
C GLN A 233 18.33 -14.18 1.62
N SER A 234 18.91 -15.05 0.78
CA SER A 234 20.25 -15.60 1.03
C SER A 234 21.38 -14.58 0.92
N PHE A 235 21.13 -13.42 0.30
CA PHE A 235 22.14 -12.38 0.06
C PHE A 235 21.91 -11.10 0.86
N ALA A 236 20.72 -10.93 1.43
CA ALA A 236 20.33 -9.75 2.16
C ALA A 236 19.12 -10.02 3.07
N LYS A 237 19.03 -9.26 4.15
CA LYS A 237 17.80 -9.13 4.93
C LYS A 237 16.86 -8.16 4.22
N ILE A 238 15.68 -8.65 3.84
CA ILE A 238 14.69 -7.87 3.07
C ILE A 238 13.36 -7.86 3.82
N HIS A 239 12.77 -6.68 4.00
CA HIS A 239 11.42 -6.54 4.55
C HIS A 239 10.54 -5.77 3.57
N LEU A 240 9.30 -6.25 3.42
CA LEU A 240 8.25 -5.57 2.67
C LEU A 240 7.46 -4.64 3.59
N GLY A 241 7.09 -3.48 3.05
CA GLY A 241 6.26 -2.48 3.71
C GLY A 241 5.46 -1.67 2.69
N GLY A 242 4.74 -0.66 3.20
CA GLY A 242 3.84 0.19 2.43
C GLY A 242 2.37 -0.06 2.77
N ILE A 243 1.52 0.95 2.51
CA ILE A 243 0.09 0.92 2.85
C ILE A 243 -0.62 -0.31 2.25
N PRO A 244 -0.39 -0.70 0.97
CA PRO A 244 -1.06 -1.87 0.41
C PRO A 244 -0.71 -3.19 1.11
N MET A 245 0.49 -3.31 1.69
CA MET A 245 0.89 -4.50 2.46
C MET A 245 0.28 -4.50 3.85
N ILE A 246 0.25 -3.35 4.54
CA ILE A 246 -0.37 -3.24 5.87
C ILE A 246 -1.87 -3.57 5.80
N ALA A 247 -2.56 -3.03 4.79
CA ALA A 247 -3.98 -3.29 4.58
C ALA A 247 -4.30 -4.75 4.20
N ASP A 248 -3.34 -5.51 3.68
CA ASP A 248 -3.50 -6.93 3.36
C ASP A 248 -3.32 -7.84 4.59
N ASP A 249 -2.43 -7.46 5.50
CA ASP A 249 -2.10 -8.26 6.69
C ASP A 249 -3.10 -8.05 7.86
N MET A 250 -3.96 -7.02 7.80
CA MET A 250 -4.99 -6.70 8.81
C MET A 250 -6.32 -7.41 8.54
#